data_AF-A0AAD6CVA9-F1
#
_entry.id   AF-A0AAD6CVA9-F1
#
_cell.length_a   1.000
_cell.length_b   1.000
_cell.length_c   1.000
_cell.angle_alpha   90.00
_cell.angle_beta   90.00
_cell.angle_gamma   90.00
#
_symmetry.space_group_name_H-M   'P 1'
#
loop_
_entity.id
_entity.type
_entity.pdbx_description
1 polymer ?
#
loop_
_entity_poly.entity_id
_entity_poly.type
_entity_poly.pdbx_seq_one_letter_code
_entity_poly.pdbx_strand_id
1 'polypeptide(L)'
;MAPTVHSAKITLSCPLFSAEFDPRNNGRLFVGGGGGEGRSGVGNKISLLDTSRRDEITEALELSLSRDEDSVTSLAAAPQAGDDEHSLVVLAGINSSVAEQKKNNNQHMRSFRFDAPQKIRSTSTEVGDEGDETENKEQQKEEVIPGKTESLSRASLFRFKSGADAGDCYQRVLRLSPWRKPKTDGDKSSSEPRIGAITTGLAKSGEIVFFSVTESPTESDVIGRIRLGANEEAEDVDFASLEFDPDQTTDARGRFRVAYTNGIDVMVGEVSSSTRSNAAPDVRCVYTIPLSSSGSRPKFRAVRFLSPTAILLLQNAPNRSGSELVLLKLPKTKDAQASVLRRRKLPRTVKIGLGLDVCALGTNPVGQQQTIIAASGSDNSINLWTVEYGPNRGYENIKSYTTLRDVHPFSMTKLCFSTFIAPRPSHHSRCASAKG
;
A
#
# COMPACT_ATOMS: atom_id res chain seq x y z
N MET A 1 19.99 -4.60 25.51
CA MET A 1 19.33 -5.70 24.77
C MET A 1 18.51 -5.08 23.65
N ALA A 2 18.55 -5.62 22.43
CA ALA A 2 17.61 -5.18 21.39
C ALA A 2 16.18 -5.51 21.85
N PRO A 3 15.19 -4.65 21.59
CA PRO A 3 13.80 -4.94 21.95
C PRO A 3 13.36 -6.25 21.32
N THR A 4 12.63 -7.08 22.08
CA THR A 4 12.04 -8.31 21.57
C THR A 4 11.06 -7.98 20.46
N VAL A 5 11.33 -8.43 19.23
CA VAL A 5 10.41 -8.32 18.09
C VAL A 5 9.64 -9.63 17.99
N HIS A 6 8.34 -9.58 18.21
CA HIS A 6 7.46 -10.72 17.97
C HIS A 6 7.31 -10.97 16.47
N SER A 7 7.25 -12.24 16.08
CA SER A 7 7.08 -12.64 14.69
C SER A 7 6.28 -13.93 14.60
N ALA A 8 5.45 -14.02 13.58
CA ALA A 8 4.72 -15.23 13.19
C ALA A 8 4.90 -15.46 11.69
N LYS A 9 4.76 -16.72 11.26
CA LYS A 9 4.91 -17.13 9.86
C LYS A 9 3.78 -18.07 9.48
N ILE A 10 3.26 -17.89 8.27
CA ILE A 10 2.30 -18.78 7.64
C ILE A 10 2.82 -19.17 6.25
N THR A 11 2.56 -20.40 5.83
CA THR A 11 2.85 -20.87 4.47
C THR A 11 1.53 -21.07 3.75
N LEU A 12 1.36 -20.42 2.60
CA LEU A 12 0.19 -20.57 1.74
C LEU A 12 0.51 -21.50 0.55
N SER A 13 -0.55 -22.00 -0.09
CA SER A 13 -0.47 -22.98 -1.19
C SER A 13 0.03 -22.42 -2.52
N CYS A 14 0.28 -21.11 -2.62
CA CYS A 14 0.78 -20.46 -3.83
C CYS A 14 1.87 -19.42 -3.53
N PRO A 15 2.72 -19.08 -4.53
CA PRO A 15 3.59 -17.91 -4.45
C PRO A 15 2.76 -16.64 -4.23
N LEU A 16 3.30 -15.68 -3.46
CA LEU A 16 2.66 -14.40 -3.18
C LEU A 16 3.44 -13.28 -3.85
N PHE A 17 2.75 -12.37 -4.53
CA PHE A 17 3.37 -11.22 -5.20
C PHE A 17 2.88 -9.89 -4.63
N SER A 18 1.82 -9.90 -3.84
CA SER A 18 1.17 -8.70 -3.34
C SER A 18 0.66 -8.88 -1.91
N ALA A 19 0.66 -7.79 -1.15
CA ALA A 19 0.24 -7.74 0.25
C ALA A 19 -0.17 -6.30 0.63
N GLU A 20 -1.32 -6.15 1.28
CA GLU A 20 -1.85 -4.87 1.75
C GLU A 20 -2.73 -5.06 3.00
N PHE A 21 -2.58 -4.19 4.00
CA PHE A 21 -3.41 -4.22 5.21
C PHE A 21 -4.74 -3.50 4.99
N ASP A 22 -5.80 -3.90 5.70
CA ASP A 22 -6.97 -3.02 5.88
C ASP A 22 -6.49 -1.78 6.66
N PRO A 23 -6.58 -0.57 6.08
CA PRO A 23 -6.06 0.62 6.76
C PRO A 23 -6.87 0.99 8.01
N ARG A 24 -8.06 0.40 8.20
CA ARG A 24 -8.93 0.57 9.37
C ARG A 24 -8.60 -0.41 10.49
N ASN A 25 -8.00 -1.56 10.17
CA ASN A 25 -7.79 -2.66 11.10
C ASN A 25 -6.48 -3.39 10.81
N ASN A 26 -5.47 -3.17 11.66
CA ASN A 26 -4.15 -3.78 11.54
C ASN A 26 -4.13 -5.30 11.79
N GLY A 27 -5.24 -5.90 12.23
CA GLY A 27 -5.41 -7.35 12.35
C GLY A 27 -5.83 -8.02 11.04
N ARG A 28 -5.99 -7.29 9.93
CA ARG A 28 -6.42 -7.83 8.63
C ARG A 28 -5.42 -7.54 7.54
N LEU A 29 -4.82 -8.60 7.00
CA LEU A 29 -3.84 -8.54 5.93
C LEU A 29 -4.33 -9.31 4.72
N PHE A 30 -4.42 -8.65 3.57
CA PHE A 30 -4.70 -9.31 2.30
C PHE A 30 -3.39 -9.68 1.62
N VAL A 31 -3.31 -10.90 1.12
CA VAL A 31 -2.21 -11.36 0.28
C VAL A 31 -2.73 -11.99 -0.99
N GLY A 32 -2.01 -11.83 -2.09
CA GLY A 32 -2.43 -12.35 -3.38
C GLY A 32 -1.25 -12.86 -4.19
N GLY A 33 -1.51 -13.93 -4.93
CA GLY A 33 -0.59 -14.46 -5.91
C GLY A 33 -1.16 -15.71 -6.58
N GLY A 34 -0.27 -16.59 -7.03
CA GLY A 34 -0.69 -17.75 -7.79
C GLY A 34 0.40 -18.36 -8.64
N GLY A 35 0.04 -19.46 -9.32
CA GLY A 35 0.88 -20.11 -10.31
C GLY A 35 0.86 -19.47 -11.70
N GLY A 36 -0.04 -18.50 -11.93
CA GLY A 36 -0.29 -17.91 -13.24
C GLY A 36 -1.13 -18.83 -14.15
N GLU A 37 -1.31 -18.41 -15.39
CA GLU A 37 -1.98 -19.22 -16.40
C GLU A 37 -1.10 -20.41 -16.78
N GLY A 38 -1.64 -21.63 -16.63
CA GLY A 38 -0.97 -22.83 -17.12
C GLY A 38 -1.15 -24.08 -16.27
N ARG A 39 -0.40 -25.12 -16.63
CA ARG A 39 -0.50 -26.46 -16.01
C ARG A 39 0.46 -26.66 -14.85
N SER A 40 0.70 -25.62 -14.05
CA SER A 40 1.56 -25.70 -12.86
C SER A 40 0.94 -26.55 -11.74
N GLY A 41 -0.38 -26.74 -11.78
CA GLY A 41 -1.15 -27.37 -10.70
C GLY A 41 -1.40 -26.44 -9.51
N VAL A 42 -0.81 -25.24 -9.50
CA VAL A 42 -0.93 -24.24 -8.44
C VAL A 42 -2.02 -23.24 -8.81
N GLY A 43 -3.03 -23.09 -7.95
CA GLY A 43 -4.12 -22.13 -8.15
C GLY A 43 -3.70 -20.68 -7.94
N ASN A 44 -4.48 -19.76 -8.52
CA ASN A 44 -4.40 -18.33 -8.22
C ASN A 44 -5.37 -18.00 -7.09
N LYS A 45 -4.99 -17.15 -6.12
CA LYS A 45 -5.86 -16.80 -5.01
C LYS A 45 -5.56 -15.45 -4.36
N ILE A 46 -6.57 -14.94 -3.65
CA ILE A 46 -6.45 -13.84 -2.67
C ILE A 46 -6.88 -14.39 -1.31
N SER A 47 -6.04 -14.22 -0.30
CA SER A 47 -6.31 -14.68 1.07
C SER A 47 -6.42 -13.48 2.02
N LEU A 48 -7.41 -13.51 2.91
CA LEU A 48 -7.49 -12.64 4.07
C LEU A 48 -6.87 -13.36 5.26
N LEU A 49 -5.78 -12.81 5.79
CA LEU A 49 -5.08 -13.31 6.95
C LEU A 49 -5.47 -12.53 8.21
N ASP A 50 -5.75 -13.25 9.28
CA ASP A 50 -5.87 -12.69 10.63
C ASP A 50 -4.47 -12.52 11.22
N THR A 51 -4.17 -11.28 11.62
CA THR A 51 -2.91 -10.84 12.21
C THR A 51 -3.15 -10.09 13.52
N SER A 52 -4.35 -10.24 14.11
CA SER A 52 -4.75 -9.58 15.36
C SER A 52 -3.89 -10.00 16.56
N ARG A 53 -3.25 -11.17 16.47
CA ARG A 53 -2.30 -11.69 17.44
C ARG A 53 -0.86 -11.49 16.96
N ARG A 54 0.03 -11.17 17.90
CA ARG A 54 1.46 -10.89 17.60
C ARG A 54 2.29 -12.14 17.30
N ASP A 55 1.81 -13.29 17.75
CA ASP A 55 2.49 -14.58 17.75
C ASP A 55 1.84 -15.61 16.81
N GLU A 56 0.75 -15.24 16.14
CA GLU A 56 -0.02 -16.13 15.28
C GLU A 56 -0.51 -15.39 14.03
N ILE A 57 -0.49 -16.07 12.89
CA ILE A 57 -1.14 -15.64 11.66
C ILE A 57 -1.94 -16.81 11.12
N THR A 58 -3.22 -16.60 10.83
CA THR A 58 -4.12 -17.63 10.28
C THR A 58 -4.81 -17.15 9.02
N GLU A 59 -5.16 -18.07 8.13
CA GLU A 59 -5.97 -17.77 6.93
C GLU A 59 -7.44 -17.75 7.34
N ALA A 60 -8.07 -16.57 7.33
CA ALA A 60 -9.45 -16.37 7.74
C ALA A 60 -10.44 -16.61 6.60
N LEU A 61 -10.10 -16.19 5.37
CA LEU A 61 -10.80 -16.58 4.15
C LEU A 61 -9.84 -16.73 2.99
N GLU A 62 -10.27 -17.52 2.01
CA GLU A 62 -9.64 -17.66 0.71
C GLU A 62 -10.66 -17.38 -0.40
N LEU A 63 -10.24 -16.59 -1.39
CA LEU A 63 -10.89 -16.50 -2.70
C LEU A 63 -10.01 -17.21 -3.73
N SER A 64 -10.46 -18.37 -4.20
CA SER A 64 -9.87 -19.06 -5.34
C SER A 64 -10.24 -18.34 -6.65
N LEU A 65 -9.23 -18.04 -7.47
CA LEU A 65 -9.36 -17.40 -8.77
C LEU A 65 -9.22 -18.43 -9.90
N SER A 66 -9.50 -18.01 -11.15
CA SER A 66 -9.38 -18.92 -12.29
C SER A 66 -7.93 -19.37 -12.49
N ARG A 67 -7.75 -20.61 -12.95
CA ARG A 67 -6.44 -21.14 -13.36
C ARG A 67 -6.09 -20.79 -14.81
N ASP A 68 -7.07 -20.29 -15.54
CA ASP A 68 -6.93 -19.88 -16.95
C ASP A 68 -6.57 -18.39 -17.08
N GLU A 69 -6.39 -17.69 -15.95
CA GLU A 69 -5.95 -16.29 -15.91
C GLU A 69 -4.61 -16.17 -15.18
N ASP A 70 -4.00 -15.00 -15.24
CA ASP A 70 -2.72 -14.76 -14.59
C ASP A 70 -2.86 -14.70 -13.06
N SER A 71 -1.73 -14.73 -12.37
CA SER A 71 -1.65 -14.57 -10.93
C SER A 71 -1.93 -13.12 -10.51
N VAL A 72 -2.27 -12.95 -9.23
CA VAL A 72 -2.42 -11.61 -8.64
C VAL A 72 -1.03 -10.96 -8.53
N THR A 73 -0.83 -9.83 -9.21
CA THR A 73 0.48 -9.15 -9.27
C THR A 73 0.53 -7.89 -8.42
N SER A 74 -0.61 -7.27 -8.15
CA SER A 74 -0.75 -6.11 -7.29
C SER A 74 -2.10 -6.11 -6.58
N LEU A 75 -2.16 -5.56 -5.36
CA LEU A 75 -3.36 -5.49 -4.52
C LEU A 75 -3.44 -4.16 -3.81
N ALA A 76 -4.65 -3.69 -3.52
CA ALA A 76 -4.90 -2.63 -2.56
C ALA A 76 -6.23 -2.79 -1.81
N ALA A 77 -6.20 -2.52 -0.51
CA ALA A 77 -7.38 -2.38 0.33
C ALA A 77 -8.07 -1.03 0.10
N ALA A 78 -9.33 -1.08 -0.35
CA ALA A 78 -10.13 0.08 -0.74
C ALA A 78 -11.43 0.15 0.09
N PRO A 79 -11.35 0.45 1.40
CA PRO A 79 -12.56 0.59 2.21
C PRO A 79 -13.43 1.72 1.68
N GLN A 80 -14.73 1.44 1.53
CA GLN A 80 -15.74 2.38 1.07
C GLN A 80 -16.41 3.06 2.26
N ALA A 81 -16.96 4.26 2.04
CA ALA A 81 -17.63 5.04 3.08
C ALA A 81 -18.81 4.31 3.74
N GLY A 82 -19.49 3.46 2.98
CA GLY A 82 -20.63 2.67 3.42
C GLY A 82 -20.28 1.30 4.00
N ASP A 83 -19.03 0.85 3.90
CA ASP A 83 -18.64 -0.48 4.33
C ASP A 83 -18.82 -0.66 5.85
N ASP A 84 -19.37 -1.79 6.23
CA ASP A 84 -19.39 -2.22 7.62
C ASP A 84 -17.97 -2.53 8.12
N GLU A 85 -17.79 -2.61 9.43
CA GLU A 85 -16.48 -2.85 10.05
C GLU A 85 -15.84 -4.16 9.56
N HIS A 86 -16.63 -5.15 9.16
CA HIS A 86 -16.16 -6.47 8.69
C HIS A 86 -16.10 -6.60 7.18
N SER A 87 -16.67 -5.66 6.43
CA SER A 87 -16.68 -5.68 4.97
C SER A 87 -15.56 -4.80 4.42
N LEU A 88 -14.90 -5.26 3.36
CA LEU A 88 -13.87 -4.48 2.66
C LEU A 88 -13.85 -4.82 1.17
N VAL A 89 -13.75 -3.78 0.35
CA VAL A 89 -13.40 -3.94 -1.06
C VAL A 89 -11.88 -4.03 -1.26
N VAL A 90 -11.45 -4.99 -2.06
CA VAL A 90 -10.06 -5.20 -2.46
C VAL A 90 -9.95 -5.06 -3.98
N LEU A 91 -9.06 -4.18 -4.41
CA LEU A 91 -8.71 -3.99 -5.82
C LEU A 91 -7.48 -4.83 -6.16
N ALA A 92 -7.45 -5.44 -7.34
CA ALA A 92 -6.39 -6.36 -7.75
C ALA A 92 -5.98 -6.17 -9.21
N GLY A 93 -4.68 -6.32 -9.47
CA GLY A 93 -4.12 -6.47 -10.82
C GLY A 93 -3.98 -7.93 -11.18
N ILE A 94 -4.82 -8.40 -12.10
CA ILE A 94 -4.87 -9.80 -12.57
C ILE A 94 -5.14 -9.77 -14.06
N ASN A 95 -4.13 -10.05 -14.90
CA ASN A 95 -4.33 -10.12 -16.34
C ASN A 95 -5.36 -11.19 -16.70
N SER A 96 -6.18 -10.91 -17.73
CA SER A 96 -6.99 -11.94 -18.40
C SER A 96 -6.09 -13.06 -18.97
N SER A 97 -6.68 -14.17 -19.41
CA SER A 97 -5.95 -15.21 -20.13
C SER A 97 -5.15 -14.64 -21.32
N VAL A 98 -4.04 -15.27 -21.66
CA VAL A 98 -3.20 -14.96 -22.83
C VAL A 98 -4.04 -14.95 -24.10
N ALA A 99 -5.05 -15.83 -24.19
CA ALA A 99 -6.00 -15.84 -25.31
C ALA A 99 -6.81 -14.55 -25.41
N GLU A 100 -7.32 -14.01 -24.31
CA GLU A 100 -8.06 -12.76 -24.27
C GLU A 100 -7.15 -11.53 -24.43
N GLN A 101 -5.94 -11.57 -23.87
CA GLN A 101 -4.92 -10.54 -24.09
C GLN A 101 -4.56 -10.39 -25.57
N LYS A 102 -4.40 -11.52 -26.29
CA LYS A 102 -4.18 -11.52 -27.75
C LYS A 102 -5.34 -10.92 -28.55
N LYS A 103 -6.56 -10.94 -28.01
CA LYS A 103 -7.74 -10.27 -28.58
C LYS A 103 -7.86 -8.80 -28.13
N ASN A 104 -6.83 -8.26 -27.47
CA ASN A 104 -6.85 -6.93 -26.87
C ASN A 104 -7.96 -6.76 -25.80
N ASN A 105 -8.30 -7.84 -25.09
CA ASN A 105 -9.33 -7.87 -24.04
C ASN A 105 -8.71 -8.21 -22.68
N ASN A 106 -7.81 -7.36 -22.20
CA ASN A 106 -7.18 -7.53 -20.90
C ASN A 106 -7.92 -6.76 -19.80
N GLN A 107 -8.87 -7.41 -19.12
CA GLN A 107 -9.66 -6.84 -18.04
C GLN A 107 -8.89 -6.91 -16.70
N HIS A 108 -7.70 -6.31 -16.68
CA HIS A 108 -6.70 -6.52 -15.65
C HIS A 108 -7.06 -5.93 -14.27
N MET A 109 -7.89 -4.89 -14.22
CA MET A 109 -8.34 -4.30 -12.95
C MET A 109 -9.55 -5.09 -12.46
N ARG A 110 -9.41 -5.75 -11.31
CA ARG A 110 -10.44 -6.57 -10.68
C ARG A 110 -10.84 -5.96 -9.33
N SER A 111 -12.09 -6.15 -8.94
CA SER A 111 -12.57 -5.79 -7.61
C SER A 111 -13.32 -6.94 -6.96
N PHE A 112 -13.09 -7.12 -5.65
CA PHE A 112 -13.68 -8.17 -4.83
C PHE A 112 -14.13 -7.60 -3.49
N ARG A 113 -15.23 -8.10 -2.95
CA ARG A 113 -15.68 -7.84 -1.57
C ARG A 113 -15.30 -9.01 -0.68
N PHE A 114 -14.76 -8.70 0.50
CA PHE A 114 -14.47 -9.65 1.56
C PHE A 114 -15.22 -9.24 2.81
N ASP A 115 -16.01 -10.17 3.36
CA ASP A 115 -16.67 -10.03 4.64
C ASP A 115 -15.98 -10.97 5.63
N ALA A 116 -15.25 -10.39 6.60
CA ALA A 116 -14.50 -11.15 7.59
C ALA A 116 -15.43 -11.95 8.54
N PRO A 117 -15.06 -13.17 8.95
CA PRO A 117 -15.79 -13.94 9.94
C PRO A 117 -16.01 -13.15 11.23
N GLN A 118 -17.17 -13.34 11.85
CA GLN A 118 -17.56 -12.64 13.07
C GLN A 118 -17.83 -13.62 14.18
N LYS A 119 -17.37 -13.30 15.39
CA LYS A 119 -17.76 -14.02 16.61
C LYS A 119 -18.81 -13.18 17.33
N ILE A 120 -20.05 -13.65 17.32
CA ILE A 120 -21.14 -13.03 18.08
C ILE A 120 -21.21 -13.74 19.42
N ARG A 121 -21.07 -12.96 20.50
CA ARG A 121 -21.35 -13.42 21.86
C ARG A 121 -22.78 -13.05 22.17
N SER A 122 -23.65 -14.05 22.25
CA SER A 122 -24.99 -13.87 22.82
C SER A 122 -24.94 -14.24 24.30
N THR A 123 -25.35 -13.32 25.16
CA THR A 123 -25.72 -13.61 26.55
C THR A 123 -27.21 -13.92 26.55
N SER A 124 -27.57 -15.20 26.58
CA SER A 124 -28.94 -15.61 26.87
C SER A 124 -29.12 -15.62 28.39
N THR A 125 -29.90 -14.68 28.92
CA THR A 125 -30.45 -14.80 30.27
C THR A 125 -31.65 -15.74 30.17
N GLU A 126 -31.45 -17.02 30.50
CA GLU A 126 -32.60 -17.89 30.76
C GLU A 126 -33.25 -17.39 32.05
N VAL A 127 -34.43 -16.78 31.94
CA VAL A 127 -35.30 -16.54 33.09
C VAL A 127 -35.88 -17.91 33.44
N GLY A 128 -35.23 -18.61 34.36
CA GLY A 128 -35.78 -19.80 34.99
C GLY A 128 -37.06 -19.42 35.74
N ASP A 129 -38.13 -20.16 35.50
CA ASP A 129 -39.37 -20.08 36.24
C ASP A 129 -39.09 -20.28 37.74
N GLU A 130 -39.73 -19.48 38.59
CA GLU A 130 -39.44 -19.40 40.02
C GLU A 130 -39.59 -20.75 40.72
N GLY A 131 -38.47 -21.37 41.13
CA GLY A 131 -38.52 -22.48 42.07
C GLY A 131 -37.36 -23.47 42.04
N ASP A 132 -36.10 -23.04 42.07
CA ASP A 132 -35.04 -23.77 42.81
C ASP A 132 -33.75 -22.94 42.91
N GLU A 133 -33.15 -22.88 44.10
CA GLU A 133 -31.87 -22.19 44.38
C GLU A 133 -30.68 -22.93 43.74
N THR A 134 -30.55 -22.87 42.42
CA THR A 134 -29.40 -23.44 41.71
C THR A 134 -28.61 -22.36 40.99
N GLU A 135 -27.30 -22.35 41.21
CA GLU A 135 -26.32 -21.42 40.66
C GLU A 135 -26.58 -21.08 39.17
N ASN A 136 -26.80 -19.80 38.88
CA ASN A 136 -26.84 -19.25 37.53
C ASN A 136 -25.51 -19.51 36.81
N LYS A 137 -25.44 -20.60 36.03
CA LYS A 137 -24.36 -20.80 35.06
C LYS A 137 -24.70 -20.03 33.80
N GLU A 138 -24.09 -18.86 33.64
CA GLU A 138 -24.06 -18.14 32.37
C GLU A 138 -23.45 -19.05 31.28
N GLN A 139 -24.28 -19.69 30.46
CA GLN A 139 -23.82 -20.40 29.28
C GLN A 139 -23.61 -19.38 28.16
N GLN A 140 -22.36 -18.96 27.97
CA GLN A 140 -21.97 -18.15 26.80
C GLN A 140 -22.01 -19.04 25.56
N LYS A 141 -23.02 -18.84 24.70
CA LYS A 141 -23.09 -19.49 23.39
C LYS A 141 -22.39 -18.58 22.37
N GLU A 142 -21.17 -18.94 21.98
CA GLU A 142 -20.46 -18.25 20.90
C GLU A 142 -21.00 -18.74 19.55
N GLU A 143 -21.65 -17.85 18.80
CA GLU A 143 -22.09 -18.11 17.42
C GLU A 143 -21.08 -17.45 16.46
N VAL A 144 -20.60 -18.21 15.46
CA VAL A 144 -19.64 -17.71 14.48
C VAL A 144 -20.35 -17.51 13.14
N ILE A 145 -20.46 -16.26 12.70
CA ILE A 145 -20.91 -15.96 11.33
C ILE A 145 -19.72 -16.23 10.39
N PRO A 146 -19.86 -17.15 9.42
CA PRO A 146 -18.81 -17.41 8.46
C PRO A 146 -18.57 -16.20 7.57
N GLY A 147 -17.31 -15.99 7.19
CA GLY A 147 -16.96 -14.95 6.22
C GLY A 147 -17.45 -15.28 4.81
N LYS A 148 -17.53 -14.26 3.94
CA LYS A 148 -17.92 -14.39 2.53
C LYS A 148 -16.95 -13.63 1.63
N THR A 149 -16.80 -14.12 0.40
CA THR A 149 -16.09 -13.42 -0.68
C THR A 149 -17.00 -13.26 -1.90
N GLU A 150 -16.88 -12.14 -2.61
CA GLU A 150 -17.69 -11.84 -3.79
C GLU A 150 -16.87 -11.12 -4.87
N SER A 151 -17.01 -11.54 -6.13
CA SER A 151 -16.43 -10.83 -7.27
C SER A 151 -17.36 -9.68 -7.68
N LEU A 152 -16.84 -8.46 -7.71
CA LEU A 152 -17.62 -7.26 -8.02
C LEU A 152 -17.47 -6.83 -9.48
N SER A 153 -16.23 -6.61 -9.94
CA SER A 153 -16.00 -6.05 -11.28
C SER A 153 -14.68 -6.43 -11.93
N ARG A 154 -14.63 -6.20 -13.24
CA ARG A 154 -13.52 -6.47 -14.15
C ARG A 154 -13.47 -5.35 -15.19
N ALA A 155 -12.33 -4.67 -15.32
CA ALA A 155 -12.17 -3.54 -16.23
C ALA A 155 -10.79 -3.52 -16.90
N SER A 156 -10.74 -3.02 -18.13
CA SER A 156 -9.50 -2.74 -18.86
C SER A 156 -9.21 -1.26 -18.72
N LEU A 157 -8.27 -0.89 -17.83
CA LEU A 157 -7.90 0.50 -17.63
C LEU A 157 -6.66 0.89 -18.43
N PHE A 158 -5.77 -0.01 -18.84
CA PHE A 158 -4.66 0.35 -19.73
C PHE A 158 -5.14 0.51 -21.18
N ARG A 159 -4.52 1.43 -21.91
CA ARG A 159 -4.78 1.67 -23.34
C ARG A 159 -3.59 1.16 -24.16
N PHE A 160 -3.54 -0.14 -24.39
CA PHE A 160 -2.60 -0.72 -25.34
C PHE A 160 -3.00 -0.37 -26.77
N LYS A 161 -2.01 -0.05 -27.63
CA LYS A 161 -2.24 -0.03 -29.07
C LYS A 161 -2.33 -1.49 -29.55
N SER A 162 -3.33 -1.78 -30.36
CA SER A 162 -3.56 -3.10 -30.95
C SER A 162 -2.36 -3.60 -31.76
N GLY A 163 -1.99 -4.87 -31.60
CA GLY A 163 -0.94 -5.55 -32.38
C GLY A 163 -0.12 -6.56 -31.57
N ALA A 164 0.96 -7.08 -32.17
CA ALA A 164 1.97 -7.97 -31.55
C ALA A 164 2.76 -7.33 -30.38
N ASP A 165 2.28 -6.20 -29.87
CA ASP A 165 2.88 -5.36 -28.84
C ASP A 165 2.28 -5.60 -27.44
N ALA A 166 1.19 -6.37 -27.33
CA ALA A 166 0.60 -6.85 -26.07
C ALA A 166 1.37 -8.08 -25.54
N GLY A 167 2.69 -7.95 -25.36
CA GLY A 167 3.57 -9.01 -24.84
C GLY A 167 3.27 -9.40 -23.39
N ASP A 168 4.28 -9.80 -22.61
CA ASP A 168 4.17 -10.20 -21.19
C ASP A 168 3.84 -9.03 -20.23
N CYS A 169 3.14 -8.00 -20.73
CA CYS A 169 2.80 -6.81 -19.98
C CYS A 169 1.77 -7.14 -18.88
N TYR A 170 2.01 -6.67 -17.67
CA TYR A 170 1.11 -6.87 -16.53
C TYR A 170 0.94 -5.59 -15.71
N GLN A 171 0.00 -5.60 -14.76
CA GLN A 171 -0.16 -4.50 -13.81
C GLN A 171 0.87 -4.61 -12.68
N ARG A 172 1.97 -3.85 -12.76
CA ARG A 172 3.06 -3.89 -11.79
C ARG A 172 2.69 -3.30 -10.44
N VAL A 173 2.15 -2.08 -10.45
CA VAL A 173 1.81 -1.35 -9.23
C VAL A 173 0.32 -1.08 -9.21
N LEU A 174 -0.26 -1.21 -8.02
CA LEU A 174 -1.54 -0.65 -7.63
C LEU A 174 -1.31 0.08 -6.31
N ARG A 175 -1.41 1.41 -6.33
CA ARG A 175 -1.19 2.26 -5.15
C ARG A 175 -2.42 3.12 -4.94
N LEU A 176 -2.94 3.15 -3.73
CA LEU A 176 -3.96 4.10 -3.33
C LEU A 176 -3.35 5.21 -2.50
N SER A 177 -3.91 6.40 -2.60
CA SER A 177 -3.66 7.50 -1.65
C SER A 177 -3.90 7.03 -0.21
N PRO A 178 -3.23 7.61 0.80
CA PRO A 178 -3.43 7.23 2.20
C PRO A 178 -4.90 7.28 2.60
N TRP A 179 -5.36 6.26 3.34
CA TRP A 179 -6.69 6.29 3.93
C TRP A 179 -6.72 7.22 5.15
N ARG A 180 -7.84 7.90 5.34
CA ARG A 180 -8.09 8.73 6.51
C ARG A 180 -9.36 8.29 7.20
N LYS A 181 -9.31 8.22 8.54
CA LYS A 181 -10.50 8.00 9.34
C LYS A 181 -11.43 9.22 9.21
N PRO A 182 -12.74 9.03 8.98
CA PRO A 182 -13.71 10.12 9.03
C PRO A 182 -13.63 10.89 10.36
N LYS A 183 -13.85 12.20 10.32
CA LYS A 183 -13.69 13.12 11.47
C LYS A 183 -14.70 12.88 12.60
N THR A 184 -15.85 12.28 12.31
CA THR A 184 -16.90 11.97 13.28
C THR A 184 -17.42 10.54 13.05
N ASP A 185 -17.51 9.76 14.13
CA ASP A 185 -18.15 8.44 14.11
C ASP A 185 -19.66 8.67 13.86
N GLY A 186 -20.13 8.38 12.64
CA GLY A 186 -21.54 8.47 12.26
C GLY A 186 -21.82 9.25 10.96
N ASP A 187 -20.89 10.08 10.49
CA ASP A 187 -21.05 10.77 9.21
C ASP A 187 -20.48 9.94 8.04
N LYS A 188 -21.25 8.93 7.61
CA LYS A 188 -20.93 8.12 6.42
C LYS A 188 -20.90 8.95 5.12
N SER A 189 -21.38 10.21 5.14
CA SER A 189 -21.51 11.07 3.94
C SER A 189 -20.27 11.92 3.65
N SER A 190 -19.34 12.09 4.61
CA SER A 190 -18.18 12.98 4.48
C SER A 190 -16.85 12.26 4.21
N SER A 191 -16.87 11.02 3.70
CA SER A 191 -15.64 10.30 3.31
C SER A 191 -14.78 11.17 2.40
N GLU A 192 -13.51 11.37 2.79
CA GLU A 192 -12.54 12.07 1.95
C GLU A 192 -12.41 11.31 0.62
N PRO A 193 -12.40 12.01 -0.52
CA PRO A 193 -12.15 11.38 -1.81
C PRO A 193 -10.82 10.63 -1.76
N ARG A 194 -10.78 9.42 -2.32
CA ARG A 194 -9.56 8.63 -2.47
C ARG A 194 -9.25 8.51 -3.96
N ILE A 195 -7.98 8.62 -4.31
CA ILE A 195 -7.49 8.31 -5.65
C ILE A 195 -6.51 7.13 -5.61
N GLY A 196 -6.30 6.50 -6.76
CA GLY A 196 -5.29 5.47 -6.96
C GLY A 196 -4.52 5.66 -8.27
N ALA A 197 -3.42 4.93 -8.38
CA ALA A 197 -2.67 4.75 -9.61
C ALA A 197 -2.38 3.28 -9.86
N ILE A 198 -2.39 2.91 -11.14
CA ILE A 198 -1.82 1.67 -11.63
C ILE A 198 -0.70 1.94 -12.62
N THR A 199 0.29 1.05 -12.65
CA THR A 199 1.39 1.10 -13.63
C THR A 199 1.57 -0.23 -14.33
N THR A 200 2.00 -0.18 -15.59
CA THR A 200 2.40 -1.36 -16.36
C THR A 200 3.78 -1.87 -15.94
N GLY A 201 4.01 -3.17 -16.10
CA GLY A 201 5.33 -3.80 -16.08
C GLY A 201 5.57 -4.66 -17.32
N LEU A 202 6.81 -4.70 -17.80
CA LEU A 202 7.23 -5.33 -19.06
C LEU A 202 6.54 -4.76 -20.31
N ALA A 203 6.05 -3.54 -20.25
CA ALA A 203 5.51 -2.83 -21.40
C ALA A 203 6.64 -2.25 -22.27
N LYS A 204 6.45 -2.27 -23.59
CA LYS A 204 7.35 -1.56 -24.54
C LYS A 204 7.31 -0.04 -24.34
N SER A 205 6.18 0.49 -23.89
CA SER A 205 5.99 1.90 -23.53
C SER A 205 5.02 1.88 -22.36
N GLY A 206 5.51 2.23 -21.18
CA GLY A 206 4.75 2.11 -19.95
C GLY A 206 3.61 3.12 -19.87
N GLU A 207 2.59 2.78 -19.07
CA GLU A 207 1.48 3.66 -18.78
C GLU A 207 1.29 3.79 -17.26
N ILE A 208 0.97 4.99 -16.81
CA ILE A 208 0.46 5.28 -15.46
C ILE A 208 -0.97 5.77 -15.61
N VAL A 209 -1.92 5.10 -14.96
CA VAL A 209 -3.34 5.51 -14.98
C VAL A 209 -3.74 5.93 -13.58
N PHE A 210 -4.24 7.16 -13.45
CA PHE A 210 -4.82 7.68 -12.23
C PHE A 210 -6.34 7.52 -12.27
N PHE A 211 -6.94 7.12 -11.15
CA PHE A 211 -8.38 6.91 -11.06
C PHE A 211 -8.94 7.32 -9.70
N SER A 212 -10.23 7.66 -9.67
CA SER A 212 -10.99 7.81 -8.43
C SER A 212 -11.29 6.43 -7.85
N VAL A 213 -11.04 6.23 -6.56
CA VAL A 213 -11.29 4.92 -5.93
C VAL A 213 -12.79 4.76 -5.70
N THR A 214 -13.34 3.70 -6.28
CA THR A 214 -14.72 3.25 -6.11
C THR A 214 -14.70 1.75 -5.80
N GLU A 215 -15.86 1.18 -5.48
CA GLU A 215 -15.96 -0.28 -5.30
C GLU A 215 -15.75 -1.06 -6.61
N SER A 216 -15.92 -0.41 -7.76
CA SER A 216 -15.79 -1.03 -9.08
C SER A 216 -15.21 -0.03 -10.09
N PRO A 217 -13.88 0.21 -10.06
CA PRO A 217 -13.25 1.18 -10.94
C PRO A 217 -13.43 0.83 -12.42
N THR A 218 -13.85 1.81 -13.20
CA THR A 218 -14.05 1.72 -14.65
C THR A 218 -13.35 2.85 -15.39
N GLU A 219 -13.45 2.87 -16.73
CA GLU A 219 -12.86 3.94 -17.54
C GLU A 219 -13.43 5.34 -17.21
N SER A 220 -14.68 5.43 -16.73
CA SER A 220 -15.25 6.72 -16.33
C SER A 220 -14.66 7.27 -15.03
N ASP A 221 -13.98 6.44 -14.24
CA ASP A 221 -13.32 6.84 -13.00
C ASP A 221 -11.90 7.38 -13.23
N VAL A 222 -11.40 7.30 -14.47
CA VAL A 222 -10.06 7.77 -14.83
C VAL A 222 -9.98 9.29 -14.72
N ILE A 223 -8.96 9.74 -13.98
CA ILE A 223 -8.73 11.15 -13.67
C ILE A 223 -7.43 11.69 -14.28
N GLY A 224 -6.62 10.84 -14.90
CA GLY A 224 -5.46 11.23 -15.69
C GLY A 224 -4.66 10.02 -16.18
N ARG A 225 -3.85 10.21 -17.23
CA ARG A 225 -2.99 9.15 -17.79
C ARG A 225 -1.65 9.69 -18.27
N ILE A 226 -0.56 9.05 -17.87
CA ILE A 226 0.77 9.35 -18.40
C ILE A 226 1.21 8.18 -19.27
N ARG A 227 1.51 8.47 -20.54
CA ARG A 227 2.22 7.55 -21.43
C ARG A 227 3.71 7.85 -21.36
N LEU A 228 4.49 6.84 -21.01
CA LEU A 228 5.93 6.94 -20.88
C LEU A 228 6.60 6.72 -22.23
N GLY A 229 7.87 7.12 -22.34
CA GLY A 229 8.66 6.95 -23.55
C GLY A 229 8.86 5.48 -23.96
N ALA A 230 9.49 5.29 -25.11
CA ALA A 230 9.86 3.95 -25.56
C ALA A 230 10.86 3.31 -24.58
N ASN A 231 10.56 2.08 -24.17
CA ASN A 231 11.28 1.29 -23.17
C ASN A 231 11.37 1.97 -21.79
N GLU A 232 10.45 2.88 -21.49
CA GLU A 232 10.32 3.53 -20.20
C GLU A 232 9.14 2.93 -19.44
N GLU A 233 9.34 2.65 -18.15
CA GLU A 233 8.31 2.16 -17.24
C GLU A 233 8.37 2.92 -15.92
N ALA A 234 7.25 3.03 -15.21
CA ALA A 234 7.24 3.51 -13.85
C ALA A 234 7.58 2.34 -12.90
N GLU A 235 8.70 2.47 -12.19
CA GLU A 235 9.17 1.49 -11.21
C GLU A 235 8.29 1.47 -9.96
N ASP A 236 7.79 2.65 -9.55
CA ASP A 236 6.89 2.84 -8.41
C ASP A 236 6.18 4.19 -8.48
N VAL A 237 5.08 4.33 -7.76
CA VAL A 237 4.27 5.55 -7.63
C VAL A 237 3.76 5.68 -6.20
N ASP A 238 3.65 6.90 -5.70
CA ASP A 238 3.05 7.20 -4.40
C ASP A 238 2.30 8.53 -4.38
N PHE A 239 1.51 8.75 -3.32
CA PHE A 239 0.69 9.94 -3.15
C PHE A 239 0.84 10.57 -1.76
N ALA A 240 0.72 11.89 -1.71
CA ALA A 240 0.49 12.64 -0.48
C ALA A 240 -0.75 13.52 -0.64
N SER A 241 -1.66 13.48 0.34
CA SER A 241 -2.80 14.41 0.37
C SER A 241 -2.31 15.84 0.62
N LEU A 242 -2.88 16.79 -0.12
CA LEU A 242 -2.57 18.22 0.00
C LEU A 242 -3.50 18.98 0.96
N GLU A 243 -4.55 18.33 1.49
CA GLU A 243 -5.56 18.99 2.34
C GLU A 243 -4.97 19.67 3.58
N PHE A 244 -3.90 19.09 4.15
CA PHE A 244 -3.22 19.63 5.33
C PHE A 244 -1.77 20.01 5.03
N ASP A 245 -1.44 20.27 3.76
CA ASP A 245 -0.14 20.86 3.43
C ASP A 245 -0.12 22.28 4.04
N PRO A 246 0.74 22.57 5.04
CA PRO A 246 0.76 23.87 5.71
C PRO A 246 1.15 25.02 4.78
N ASP A 247 1.79 24.71 3.65
CA ASP A 247 2.12 25.71 2.64
C ASP A 247 0.90 26.02 1.73
N GLN A 248 -0.22 25.29 1.86
CA GLN A 248 -1.38 25.48 1.02
C GLN A 248 -2.41 26.44 1.61
N THR A 249 -2.74 27.47 0.84
CA THR A 249 -3.57 28.61 1.28
C THR A 249 -5.03 28.53 0.81
N THR A 250 -5.38 27.53 -0.01
CA THR A 250 -6.75 27.31 -0.52
C THR A 250 -7.26 25.94 -0.11
N ASP A 251 -8.57 25.72 -0.19
CA ASP A 251 -9.13 24.38 -0.06
C ASP A 251 -8.46 23.42 -1.05
N ALA A 252 -7.84 22.38 -0.52
CA ALA A 252 -7.11 21.35 -1.24
C ALA A 252 -7.70 19.96 -1.02
N ARG A 253 -8.94 19.89 -0.51
CA ARG A 253 -9.69 18.65 -0.37
C ARG A 253 -9.77 17.92 -1.71
N GLY A 254 -9.47 16.63 -1.69
CA GLY A 254 -9.44 15.79 -2.90
C GLY A 254 -8.28 16.09 -3.86
N ARG A 255 -7.33 16.96 -3.49
CA ARG A 255 -6.10 17.16 -4.26
C ARG A 255 -4.94 16.37 -3.64
N PHE A 256 -4.14 15.79 -4.52
CA PHE A 256 -3.05 14.93 -4.14
C PHE A 256 -1.80 15.33 -4.90
N ARG A 257 -0.68 15.39 -4.18
CA ARG A 257 0.62 15.36 -4.81
C ARG A 257 0.92 13.93 -5.18
N VAL A 258 1.39 13.73 -6.40
CA VAL A 258 1.83 12.44 -6.92
C VAL A 258 3.33 12.49 -7.17
N ALA A 259 4.00 11.39 -6.90
CA ALA A 259 5.36 11.16 -7.35
C ALA A 259 5.50 9.77 -7.96
N TYR A 260 6.26 9.68 -9.05
CA TYR A 260 6.68 8.41 -9.62
C TYR A 260 8.15 8.47 -10.03
N THR A 261 8.75 7.31 -10.24
CA THR A 261 10.09 7.21 -10.80
C THR A 261 10.15 6.23 -11.95
N ASN A 262 10.88 6.58 -13.00
CA ASN A 262 11.21 5.67 -14.11
C ASN A 262 12.52 4.89 -13.87
N GLY A 263 13.01 4.92 -12.62
CA GLY A 263 14.28 4.35 -12.21
C GLY A 263 15.44 5.35 -12.29
N ILE A 264 15.35 6.44 -13.03
CA ILE A 264 16.42 7.44 -13.16
C ILE A 264 15.97 8.81 -12.65
N ASP A 265 14.76 9.19 -13.03
CA ASP A 265 14.14 10.46 -12.74
C ASP A 265 13.09 10.31 -11.65
N VAL A 266 12.88 11.37 -10.89
CA VAL A 266 11.77 11.53 -9.95
C VAL A 266 10.86 12.60 -10.51
N MET A 267 9.65 12.19 -10.86
CA MET A 267 8.63 13.04 -11.44
C MET A 267 7.60 13.37 -10.37
N VAL A 268 7.22 14.65 -10.25
CA VAL A 268 6.23 15.12 -9.28
C VAL A 268 5.19 15.98 -9.98
N GLY A 269 3.93 15.82 -9.61
CA GLY A 269 2.82 16.64 -10.08
C GLY A 269 1.67 16.64 -9.10
N GLU A 270 0.52 17.13 -9.55
CA GLU A 270 -0.71 17.15 -8.76
C GLU A 270 -1.87 16.55 -9.54
N VAL A 271 -2.74 15.84 -8.84
CA VAL A 271 -3.94 15.20 -9.38
C VAL A 271 -5.12 15.52 -8.46
N SER A 272 -6.29 15.81 -9.04
CA SER A 272 -7.53 16.03 -8.32
C SER A 272 -8.48 14.85 -8.49
N SER A 273 -9.11 14.43 -7.40
CA SER A 273 -10.17 13.40 -7.41
C SER A 273 -11.41 13.83 -8.18
N SER A 274 -11.60 15.13 -8.44
CA SER A 274 -12.73 15.65 -9.22
C SER A 274 -12.45 15.72 -10.72
N THR A 275 -11.19 15.58 -11.16
CA THR A 275 -10.86 15.55 -12.58
C THR A 275 -11.52 14.32 -13.22
N ARG A 276 -12.08 14.47 -14.43
CA ARG A 276 -12.59 13.36 -15.24
C ARG A 276 -12.00 13.50 -16.64
N SER A 277 -10.77 13.02 -16.79
CA SER A 277 -9.98 13.26 -18.00
C SER A 277 -8.98 12.14 -18.22
N ASN A 278 -8.74 11.87 -19.51
CA ASN A 278 -7.66 10.99 -19.95
C ASN A 278 -6.36 11.75 -20.27
N ALA A 279 -6.35 13.08 -20.09
CA ALA A 279 -5.17 13.90 -20.31
C ALA A 279 -4.08 13.56 -19.28
N ALA A 280 -2.83 13.75 -19.68
CA ALA A 280 -1.71 13.65 -18.75
C ALA A 280 -1.78 14.79 -17.73
N PRO A 281 -1.68 14.50 -16.41
CA PRO A 281 -1.47 15.55 -15.43
C PRO A 281 -0.13 16.24 -15.67
N ASP A 282 -0.04 17.51 -15.29
CA ASP A 282 1.20 18.27 -15.33
C ASP A 282 2.20 17.70 -14.31
N VAL A 283 3.20 16.97 -14.80
CA VAL A 283 4.28 16.38 -14.00
C VAL A 283 5.61 16.95 -14.47
N ARG A 284 6.51 17.18 -13.51
CA ARG A 284 7.85 17.70 -13.78
C ARG A 284 8.93 16.82 -13.16
N CYS A 285 10.07 16.73 -13.85
CA CYS A 285 11.26 16.10 -13.27
C CYS A 285 11.86 17.02 -12.20
N VAL A 286 11.84 16.57 -10.95
CA VAL A 286 12.41 17.31 -9.82
C VAL A 286 13.77 16.79 -9.40
N TYR A 287 14.18 15.62 -9.86
CA TYR A 287 15.49 15.05 -9.57
C TYR A 287 15.86 13.98 -10.60
N THR A 288 17.07 14.06 -11.14
CA THR A 288 17.66 13.04 -12.00
C THR A 288 18.91 12.50 -11.33
N ILE A 289 19.09 11.17 -11.30
CA ILE A 289 20.33 10.56 -10.82
C ILE A 289 21.50 11.05 -11.71
N PRO A 290 22.54 11.69 -11.14
CA PRO A 290 23.69 12.14 -11.91
C PRO A 290 24.37 10.97 -12.63
N LEU A 291 24.82 11.20 -13.87
CA LEU A 291 25.61 10.22 -14.60
C LEU A 291 26.96 10.04 -13.89
N SER A 292 27.36 8.80 -13.61
CA SER A 292 28.68 8.53 -13.06
C SER A 292 29.75 8.59 -14.16
N SER A 293 31.00 8.86 -13.78
CA SER A 293 32.14 8.85 -14.70
C SER A 293 32.38 7.50 -15.37
N SER A 294 31.87 6.39 -14.80
CA SER A 294 31.98 5.04 -15.37
C SER A 294 30.89 4.72 -16.40
N GLY A 295 29.97 5.64 -16.67
CA GLY A 295 28.83 5.43 -17.57
C GLY A 295 27.69 4.57 -17.00
N SER A 296 27.94 3.84 -15.90
CA SER A 296 26.90 3.08 -15.20
C SER A 296 26.07 3.97 -14.27
N ARG A 297 24.74 3.82 -14.26
CA ARG A 297 23.84 4.65 -13.45
C ARG A 297 23.08 3.81 -12.41
N PRO A 298 23.05 4.23 -11.13
CA PRO A 298 22.13 3.67 -10.15
C PRO A 298 20.68 3.75 -10.63
N LYS A 299 19.79 2.96 -10.02
CA LYS A 299 18.36 3.02 -10.30
C LYS A 299 17.52 3.17 -9.03
N PHE A 300 16.55 4.06 -9.04
CA PHE A 300 15.48 4.08 -8.06
C PHE A 300 14.55 2.89 -8.26
N ARG A 301 14.16 2.24 -7.16
CA ARG A 301 13.30 1.06 -7.16
C ARG A 301 11.93 1.34 -6.54
N ALA A 302 11.87 2.26 -5.60
CA ALA A 302 10.66 2.59 -4.86
C ALA A 302 10.65 4.06 -4.41
N VAL A 303 9.45 4.62 -4.24
CA VAL A 303 9.21 6.01 -3.86
C VAL A 303 8.14 6.08 -2.77
N ARG A 304 8.40 6.77 -1.66
CA ARG A 304 7.42 6.98 -0.59
C ARG A 304 7.41 8.43 -0.13
N PHE A 305 6.23 9.04 -0.02
CA PHE A 305 6.10 10.33 0.63
C PHE A 305 6.26 10.16 2.16
N LEU A 306 7.08 11.03 2.76
CA LEU A 306 7.07 11.23 4.21
C LEU A 306 6.16 12.40 4.61
N SER A 307 6.06 13.38 3.71
CA SER A 307 5.13 14.51 3.75
C SER A 307 4.91 15.02 2.32
N PRO A 308 3.95 15.93 2.05
CA PRO A 308 3.81 16.53 0.73
C PRO A 308 5.07 17.23 0.20
N THR A 309 6.06 17.52 1.05
CA THR A 309 7.29 18.24 0.71
C THR A 309 8.55 17.38 0.81
N ALA A 310 8.43 16.09 1.14
CA ALA A 310 9.58 15.19 1.27
C ALA A 310 9.29 13.76 0.81
N ILE A 311 10.23 13.23 0.02
CA ILE A 311 10.14 11.90 -0.59
C ILE A 311 11.35 11.07 -0.18
N LEU A 312 11.09 9.85 0.28
CA LEU A 312 12.08 8.82 0.50
C LEU A 312 12.15 7.88 -0.71
N LEU A 313 13.36 7.61 -1.19
CA LEU A 313 13.64 6.73 -2.31
C LEU A 313 14.51 5.56 -1.88
N LEU A 314 14.26 4.38 -2.44
CA LEU A 314 15.18 3.25 -2.40
C LEU A 314 15.96 3.21 -3.71
N GLN A 315 17.28 3.30 -3.64
CA GLN A 315 18.17 3.32 -4.79
C GLN A 315 19.11 2.11 -4.77
N ASN A 316 19.21 1.42 -5.90
CA ASN A 316 20.14 0.33 -6.13
C ASN A 316 21.33 0.82 -6.95
N ALA A 317 22.54 0.55 -6.47
CA ALA A 317 23.75 0.86 -7.21
C ALA A 317 23.93 -0.10 -8.40
N PRO A 318 24.67 0.31 -9.45
CA PRO A 318 24.98 -0.57 -10.58
C PRO A 318 25.67 -1.86 -10.14
N ASN A 319 25.56 -2.90 -10.97
CA ASN A 319 26.29 -4.15 -10.82
C ASN A 319 26.09 -4.84 -9.45
N ARG A 320 24.92 -4.63 -8.82
CA ARG A 320 24.58 -5.20 -7.51
C ARG A 320 25.63 -4.83 -6.44
N SER A 321 26.20 -3.63 -6.52
CA SER A 321 27.27 -3.18 -5.61
C SER A 321 26.77 -2.67 -4.26
N GLY A 322 25.45 -2.52 -4.10
CA GLY A 322 24.81 -2.11 -2.85
C GLY A 322 23.53 -1.33 -3.10
N SER A 323 22.91 -0.87 -2.02
CA SER A 323 21.72 -0.04 -2.05
C SER A 323 21.75 1.04 -0.97
N GLU A 324 20.97 2.09 -1.17
CA GLU A 324 20.83 3.19 -0.22
C GLU A 324 19.42 3.78 -0.22
N LEU A 325 19.07 4.40 0.90
CA LEU A 325 17.93 5.31 1.02
C LEU A 325 18.38 6.72 0.68
N VAL A 326 17.58 7.45 -0.10
CA VAL A 326 17.79 8.85 -0.45
C VAL A 326 16.55 9.64 -0.06
N LEU A 327 16.69 10.58 0.86
CA LEU A 327 15.60 11.49 1.27
C LEU A 327 15.74 12.81 0.53
N LEU A 328 14.76 13.15 -0.30
CA LEU A 328 14.67 14.39 -1.04
C LEU A 328 13.71 15.38 -0.36
N LYS A 329 14.10 16.66 -0.33
CA LYS A 329 13.19 17.78 -0.10
C LYS A 329 12.68 18.27 -1.45
N LEU A 330 11.37 18.30 -1.60
CA LEU A 330 10.74 18.81 -2.80
C LEU A 330 10.85 20.34 -2.88
N PRO A 331 10.94 20.88 -4.10
CA PRO A 331 11.06 22.32 -4.30
C PRO A 331 9.70 22.99 -4.08
N LYS A 332 9.70 24.19 -3.47
CA LYS A 332 8.48 24.99 -3.31
C LYS A 332 8.03 25.65 -4.62
N THR A 333 8.97 25.98 -5.50
CA THR A 333 8.71 26.61 -6.79
C THR A 333 8.79 25.60 -7.94
N LYS A 334 8.08 25.89 -9.03
CA LYS A 334 8.00 24.99 -10.20
C LYS A 334 9.34 24.82 -10.93
N ASP A 335 10.19 25.84 -10.92
CA ASP A 335 11.46 25.83 -11.68
C ASP A 335 12.65 25.26 -10.88
N ALA A 336 12.48 25.04 -9.57
CA ALA A 336 13.56 24.55 -8.73
C ALA A 336 13.66 23.01 -8.75
N GLN A 337 14.89 22.50 -8.58
CA GLN A 337 15.17 21.07 -8.40
C GLN A 337 15.10 20.66 -6.93
N ALA A 338 14.81 19.39 -6.67
CA ALA A 338 14.78 18.82 -5.34
C ALA A 338 16.20 18.76 -4.77
N SER A 339 16.32 18.87 -3.45
CA SER A 339 17.61 18.77 -2.76
C SER A 339 17.68 17.49 -1.92
N VAL A 340 18.85 16.85 -1.91
CA VAL A 340 19.08 15.66 -1.08
C VAL A 340 19.28 16.10 0.37
N LEU A 341 18.36 15.72 1.25
CA LEU A 341 18.46 15.99 2.69
C LEU A 341 19.34 14.95 3.39
N ARG A 342 19.13 13.67 3.08
CA ARG A 342 19.82 12.54 3.73
C ARG A 342 20.10 11.44 2.73
N ARG A 343 21.19 10.72 2.98
CA ARG A 343 21.50 9.44 2.38
C ARG A 343 21.81 8.44 3.48
N ARG A 344 21.38 7.20 3.30
CA ARG A 344 21.72 6.11 4.21
C ARG A 344 21.94 4.82 3.43
N LYS A 345 23.18 4.33 3.42
CA LYS A 345 23.48 3.03 2.85
C LYS A 345 22.81 1.92 3.65
N LEU A 346 22.27 0.93 2.95
CA LEU A 346 21.84 -0.32 3.55
C LEU A 346 23.07 -1.14 3.97
N PRO A 347 22.92 -2.17 4.83
CA PRO A 347 24.04 -3.05 5.18
C PRO A 347 24.71 -3.62 3.93
N ARG A 348 26.03 -3.85 4.01
CA ARG A 348 26.85 -4.31 2.86
C ARG A 348 26.42 -5.67 2.28
N THR A 349 25.68 -6.46 3.05
CA THR A 349 25.08 -7.73 2.64
C THR A 349 23.92 -7.52 1.66
N VAL A 350 23.21 -6.40 1.78
CA VAL A 350 22.13 -6.01 0.87
C VAL A 350 22.72 -5.46 -0.42
N LYS A 351 22.90 -6.34 -1.41
CA LYS A 351 23.38 -5.97 -2.75
C LYS A 351 22.33 -5.27 -3.60
N ILE A 352 21.06 -5.62 -3.38
CA ILE A 352 19.90 -5.03 -4.02
C ILE A 352 18.81 -4.85 -2.95
N GLY A 353 18.23 -3.67 -2.85
CA GLY A 353 16.98 -3.44 -2.15
C GLY A 353 15.79 -3.85 -3.02
N LEU A 354 14.88 -4.65 -2.46
CA LEU A 354 13.75 -5.25 -3.17
C LEU A 354 12.46 -4.47 -2.99
N GLY A 355 12.22 -3.94 -1.79
CA GLY A 355 11.02 -3.19 -1.43
C GLY A 355 11.28 -2.15 -0.36
N LEU A 356 10.43 -1.12 -0.35
CA LEU A 356 10.45 -0.01 0.60
C LEU A 356 9.01 0.23 1.08
N ASP A 357 8.86 0.40 2.38
CA ASP A 357 7.63 0.93 2.94
C ASP A 357 7.88 1.82 4.17
N VAL A 358 6.91 2.67 4.46
CA VAL A 358 6.97 3.64 5.56
C VAL A 358 5.67 3.67 6.34
N CYS A 359 5.75 3.97 7.62
CA CYS A 359 4.56 4.18 8.46
C CYS A 359 4.78 5.39 9.38
N ALA A 360 3.91 6.39 9.25
CA ALA A 360 3.93 7.56 10.13
C ALA A 360 3.33 7.18 11.48
N LEU A 361 4.06 7.43 12.57
CA LEU A 361 3.67 7.09 13.94
C LEU A 361 2.87 8.20 14.63
N GLY A 362 2.33 9.14 13.85
CA GLY A 362 1.56 10.29 14.32
C GLY A 362 2.35 11.59 14.39
N THR A 363 1.63 12.67 14.69
CA THR A 363 2.17 14.02 14.87
C THR A 363 1.82 14.49 16.28
N ASN A 364 2.79 15.04 17.01
CA ASN A 364 2.51 15.61 18.33
C ASN A 364 2.00 17.06 18.21
N PRO A 365 1.49 17.68 19.31
CA PRO A 365 0.93 19.03 19.26
C PRO A 365 1.89 20.13 18.80
N VAL A 366 3.21 19.90 18.93
CA VAL A 366 4.25 20.84 18.47
C VAL A 366 4.73 20.54 17.04
N GLY A 367 4.02 19.69 16.30
CA GLY A 367 4.28 19.38 14.89
C GLY A 367 5.48 18.46 14.64
N GLN A 368 6.01 17.80 15.68
CA GLN A 368 7.03 16.77 15.49
C GLN A 368 6.39 15.46 15.04
N GLN A 369 7.08 14.75 14.17
CA GLN A 369 6.62 13.52 13.56
C GLN A 369 7.74 12.49 13.58
N GLN A 370 7.36 11.23 13.83
CA GLN A 370 8.26 10.10 13.69
C GLN A 370 7.72 9.19 12.59
N THR A 371 8.59 8.76 11.68
CA THR A 371 8.25 7.78 10.65
C THR A 371 9.18 6.58 10.76
N ILE A 372 8.59 5.38 10.82
CA ILE A 372 9.34 4.13 10.68
C ILE A 372 9.51 3.80 9.19
N ILE A 373 10.69 3.32 8.82
CA ILE A 373 11.08 2.96 7.47
C ILE A 373 11.48 1.49 7.49
N ALA A 374 11.01 0.71 6.53
CA ALA A 374 11.47 -0.65 6.28
C ALA A 374 11.97 -0.80 4.85
N ALA A 375 13.11 -1.47 4.67
CA ALA A 375 13.55 -1.93 3.36
C ALA A 375 13.93 -3.40 3.40
N SER A 376 13.41 -4.16 2.44
CA SER A 376 13.76 -5.57 2.24
C SER A 376 14.98 -5.69 1.32
N GLY A 377 15.89 -6.59 1.66
CA GLY A 377 17.12 -6.84 0.93
C GLY A 377 17.12 -8.16 0.17
N SER A 378 17.95 -8.24 -0.86
CA SER A 378 18.25 -9.49 -1.59
C SER A 378 18.93 -10.57 -0.75
N ASP A 379 19.33 -10.25 0.47
CA ASP A 379 19.90 -11.16 1.47
C ASP A 379 18.84 -11.69 2.45
N ASN A 380 17.57 -11.59 2.07
CA ASN A 380 16.41 -12.01 2.86
C ASN A 380 16.27 -11.29 4.22
N SER A 381 16.88 -10.11 4.37
CA SER A 381 16.74 -9.27 5.55
C SER A 381 15.70 -8.14 5.39
N ILE A 382 15.02 -7.78 6.47
CA ILE A 382 14.24 -6.54 6.59
C ILE A 382 14.98 -5.61 7.53
N ASN A 383 15.37 -4.45 7.01
CA ASN A 383 16.08 -3.44 7.79
C ASN A 383 15.11 -2.34 8.20
N LEU A 384 15.11 -2.00 9.50
CA LEU A 384 14.21 -1.05 10.11
C LEU A 384 14.96 0.18 10.61
N TRP A 385 14.42 1.36 10.28
CA TRP A 385 14.94 2.66 10.68
C TRP A 385 13.83 3.57 11.16
N THR A 386 14.21 4.63 11.88
CA THR A 386 13.34 5.75 12.16
C THR A 386 13.91 7.03 11.57
N VAL A 387 13.03 7.95 11.21
CA VAL A 387 13.38 9.33 10.89
C VAL A 387 12.44 10.26 11.62
N GLU A 388 13.01 11.26 12.29
CA GLU A 388 12.26 12.31 12.98
C GLU A 388 12.15 13.53 12.08
N TYR A 389 11.01 14.22 12.15
CA TYR A 389 10.80 15.55 11.64
C TYR A 389 10.43 16.49 12.78
N GLY A 390 11.01 17.69 12.79
CA GLY A 390 10.58 18.77 13.66
C GLY A 390 10.44 20.08 12.88
N PRO A 391 9.44 20.95 13.16
CA PRO A 391 9.19 22.15 12.36
C PRO A 391 10.41 23.07 12.20
N ASN A 392 11.22 23.21 13.26
CA ASN A 392 12.41 24.06 13.25
C ASN A 392 13.68 23.34 12.76
N ARG A 393 13.71 22.00 12.81
CA ARG A 393 14.90 21.19 12.50
C ARG A 393 14.83 20.50 11.14
N GLY A 394 13.65 20.40 10.55
CA GLY A 394 13.37 19.55 9.40
C GLY A 394 13.58 18.07 9.75
N TYR A 395 13.93 17.28 8.74
CA TYR A 395 14.22 15.86 8.91
C TYR A 395 15.61 15.63 9.52
N GLU A 396 15.67 14.88 10.62
CA GLU A 396 16.91 14.46 11.27
C GLU A 396 17.63 13.34 10.47
N ASN A 397 18.70 12.78 11.04
CA ASN A 397 19.36 11.61 10.47
C ASN A 397 18.46 10.39 10.57
N ILE A 398 18.48 9.54 9.53
CA ILE A 398 17.81 8.23 9.55
C ILE A 398 18.58 7.33 10.53
N LYS A 399 17.94 6.92 11.64
CA LYS A 399 18.55 6.14 12.75
C LYS A 399 18.21 4.66 12.62
N SER A 400 19.17 3.79 12.92
CA SER A 400 18.92 2.33 12.95
C SER A 400 18.03 1.96 14.11
N TYR A 401 17.02 1.14 13.84
CA TYR A 401 16.20 0.52 14.88
C TYR A 401 16.60 -0.95 15.06
N THR A 402 16.43 -1.78 14.04
CA THR A 402 16.84 -3.19 14.06
C THR A 402 16.94 -3.77 12.65
N THR A 403 17.46 -4.99 12.53
CA THR A 403 17.47 -5.77 11.29
C THR A 403 16.93 -7.17 11.59
N LEU A 404 15.89 -7.58 10.88
CA LEU A 404 15.36 -8.94 10.88
C LEU A 404 16.07 -9.70 9.76
N ARG A 405 16.73 -10.82 10.08
CA ARG A 405 17.46 -11.63 9.09
C ARG A 405 16.70 -12.91 8.79
N ASP A 406 16.96 -13.48 7.62
CA ASP A 406 16.42 -14.77 7.20
C ASP A 406 14.90 -14.85 7.36
N VAL A 407 14.21 -13.75 6.99
CA VAL A 407 12.77 -13.61 7.20
C VAL A 407 12.01 -14.60 6.31
N HIS A 408 12.51 -14.81 5.09
CA HIS A 408 12.00 -15.78 4.13
C HIS A 408 13.12 -16.66 3.56
N PRO A 409 12.80 -17.91 3.15
CA PRO A 409 13.74 -18.78 2.47
C PRO A 409 14.01 -18.36 1.02
N PHE A 410 13.18 -17.47 0.46
CA PHE A 410 13.26 -16.96 -0.91
C PHE A 410 13.13 -15.44 -0.95
N SER A 411 13.38 -14.86 -2.12
CA SER A 411 13.28 -13.42 -2.34
C SER A 411 11.90 -12.87 -1.96
N MET A 412 11.88 -11.82 -1.14
CA MET A 412 10.66 -11.09 -0.80
C MET A 412 10.11 -10.37 -2.02
N THR A 413 8.79 -10.48 -2.22
CA THR A 413 8.06 -9.85 -3.34
C THR A 413 7.36 -8.56 -2.91
N LYS A 414 6.89 -8.48 -1.66
CA LYS A 414 6.24 -7.30 -1.10
C LYS A 414 6.63 -7.09 0.37
N LEU A 415 6.66 -5.82 0.76
CA LEU A 415 6.80 -5.33 2.12
C LEU A 415 5.67 -4.32 2.35
N CYS A 416 5.00 -4.41 3.49
CA CYS A 416 4.02 -3.41 3.95
C CYS A 416 4.01 -3.31 5.46
N PHE A 417 3.80 -2.09 5.95
CA PHE A 417 3.35 -1.84 7.30
C PHE A 417 1.82 -1.78 7.34
N SER A 418 1.23 -2.17 8.47
CA SER A 418 -0.13 -1.76 8.79
C SER A 418 -0.16 -0.26 9.11
N THR A 419 -1.29 0.40 8.88
CA THR A 419 -1.54 1.76 9.39
C THR A 419 -1.32 1.80 10.90
N PHE A 420 -0.59 2.80 11.38
CA PHE A 420 -0.46 3.03 12.82
C PHE A 420 -1.78 3.53 13.40
N ILE A 421 -2.36 2.74 14.31
CA ILE A 421 -3.55 3.12 15.07
C ILE A 421 -3.08 3.46 16.49
N ALA A 422 -3.15 4.74 16.86
CA ALA A 422 -2.75 5.18 18.18
C ALA A 422 -3.61 4.49 19.26
N PRO A 423 -3.02 4.05 20.39
CA PRO A 423 -3.78 3.52 21.51
C PRO A 423 -4.82 4.54 21.98
N ARG A 424 -6.03 4.07 22.30
CA ARG A 424 -7.03 4.93 22.93
C ARG A 424 -6.48 5.42 24.28
N PRO A 425 -6.57 6.72 24.60
CA PRO A 425 -6.18 7.21 25.91
C PRO A 425 -6.94 6.43 26.98
N SER A 426 -6.21 5.75 27.88
CA SER A 426 -6.83 5.08 29.04
C SER A 426 -7.60 6.13 29.86
N HIS A 427 -8.78 5.78 30.37
CA HIS A 427 -9.62 6.67 31.20
C HIS A 427 -8.91 7.31 32.40
N HIS A 428 -7.74 6.82 32.82
CA HIS A 428 -6.93 7.39 33.90
C HIS A 428 -6.21 8.71 33.57
N SER A 429 -6.15 9.16 32.31
CA SER A 429 -5.48 10.43 31.96
C SER A 429 -6.40 11.66 31.97
N ARG A 430 -7.71 11.51 32.24
CA ARG A 430 -8.66 12.64 32.30
C ARG A 430 -8.67 13.43 33.62
N CYS A 431 -7.95 12.99 34.66
CA CYS A 431 -7.94 13.69 35.96
C CYS A 431 -6.80 14.70 36.16
N ALA A 432 -5.87 14.87 35.22
CA ALA A 432 -4.68 15.71 35.45
C ALA A 432 -4.75 17.14 34.85
N SER A 433 -5.91 17.60 34.35
CA SER A 433 -6.03 18.95 33.75
C SER A 433 -7.20 19.77 34.29
N ALA A 434 -7.52 19.60 35.57
CA ALA A 434 -8.46 20.48 36.27
C ALA A 434 -7.94 20.85 37.67
N LYS A 435 -6.70 21.33 37.77
CA LYS A 435 -6.23 22.21 38.85
C LYS A 435 -5.13 23.11 38.30
N GLY A 436 -5.48 24.38 38.09
CA GLY A 436 -4.63 25.47 37.63
C GLY A 436 -5.47 26.71 37.51
#